data_AF-A0A0Q5YTZ9-F1
#
_entry.id   AF-A0A0Q5YTZ9-F1
#
_cell.length_a   1.000
_cell.length_b   1.000
_cell.length_c   1.000
_cell.angle_alpha   90.00
_cell.angle_beta   90.00
_cell.angle_gamma   90.00
#
_symmetry.space_group_name_H-M   'P 1'
#
loop_
_entity.id
_entity.type
_entity.pdbx_description
1 polymer ?
#
loop_
_entity_poly.entity_id
_entity_poly.type
_entity_poly.pdbx_seq_one_letter_code
_entity_poly.pdbx_strand_id
1 'polypeptide(L)'
;MSQRLATLRKRFASAKADADAANREMRQASAVKLAELRALPDPAARLAGLKDPALLPYDREMLERTVADLLPRRRIQLPRRVGGFARSVLRHARYHWRGLVMVTMISIPVMMIGGFAANNTGYTTVHFDRDLDLIWTLPDGHTELHRLTTGTAVVVMGRTAAGDVRLRIWSPAEGHLDAIMLANAYARLAIPKE
;
A
#
# COMPACT_ATOMS: atom_id res chain seq x y z
N MET A 1 52.40 4.82 21.59
CA MET A 1 51.22 4.68 20.71
C MET A 1 51.73 4.45 19.30
N SER A 2 51.42 3.29 18.68
CA SER A 2 52.22 2.75 17.56
C SER A 2 51.92 3.43 16.22
N GLN A 3 52.99 3.75 15.47
CA GLN A 3 52.96 4.43 14.16
C GLN A 3 52.05 3.71 13.13
N ARG A 4 51.93 2.37 13.22
CA ARG A 4 51.02 1.55 12.41
C ARG A 4 49.54 1.91 12.59
N LEU A 5 49.13 2.24 13.81
CA LEU A 5 47.73 2.54 14.14
C LEU A 5 47.31 3.91 13.57
N ALA A 6 48.25 4.87 13.55
CA ALA A 6 48.05 6.16 12.90
C ALA A 6 47.89 6.01 11.37
N THR A 7 48.70 5.17 10.74
CA THR A 7 48.61 4.91 9.28
C THR A 7 47.30 4.20 8.91
N LEU A 8 46.85 3.23 9.72
CA LEU A 8 45.56 2.56 9.52
C LEU A 8 44.38 3.52 9.65
N ARG A 9 44.38 4.39 10.67
CA ARG A 9 43.34 5.43 10.81
C ARG A 9 43.30 6.38 9.63
N LYS A 10 44.47 6.79 9.12
CA LYS A 10 44.55 7.66 7.94
C LYS A 10 43.98 7.00 6.69
N ARG A 11 44.30 5.72 6.44
CA ARG A 11 43.76 4.94 5.31
C ARG A 11 42.27 4.67 5.43
N PHE A 12 41.78 4.42 6.65
CA PHE A 12 40.35 4.25 6.89
C PHE A 12 39.58 5.55 6.65
N ALA A 13 40.11 6.68 7.12
CA ALA A 13 39.51 7.98 6.89
C ALA A 13 39.46 8.36 5.40
N SER A 14 40.52 8.08 4.64
CA SER A 14 40.52 8.31 3.19
C SER A 14 39.53 7.39 2.47
N ALA A 15 39.55 6.08 2.76
CA ALA A 15 38.62 5.14 2.15
C ALA A 15 37.16 5.46 2.45
N LYS A 16 36.86 5.94 3.67
CA LYS A 16 35.53 6.43 4.04
C LYS A 16 35.15 7.67 3.25
N ALA A 17 36.04 8.65 3.13
CA ALA A 17 35.79 9.86 2.36
C ALA A 17 35.53 9.56 0.87
N ASP A 18 36.27 8.62 0.28
CA ASP A 18 36.10 8.17 -1.10
C ASP A 18 34.75 7.46 -1.30
N ALA A 19 34.38 6.58 -0.36
CA ALA A 19 33.07 5.91 -0.39
C ALA A 19 31.91 6.90 -0.22
N ASP A 20 32.06 7.90 0.66
CA ASP A 20 31.07 8.95 0.87
C ASP A 20 30.97 9.90 -0.33
N ALA A 21 32.06 10.12 -1.08
CA ALA A 21 32.05 10.87 -2.34
C ALA A 21 31.29 10.09 -3.44
N ALA A 22 31.64 8.82 -3.65
CA ALA A 22 30.97 7.97 -4.64
C ALA A 22 29.46 7.82 -4.36
N ASN A 23 29.07 7.65 -3.09
CA ASN A 23 27.67 7.58 -2.70
C ASN A 23 26.91 8.90 -2.98
N ARG A 24 27.57 10.06 -2.81
CA ARG A 24 26.97 11.36 -3.12
C ARG A 24 26.76 11.54 -4.61
N GLU A 25 27.73 11.15 -5.44
CA GLU A 25 27.61 11.20 -6.90
C GLU A 25 26.47 10.30 -7.40
N MET A 26 26.35 9.07 -6.89
CA MET A 26 25.24 8.17 -7.24
C MET A 26 23.88 8.76 -6.86
N ARG A 27 23.75 9.38 -5.68
CA ARG A 27 22.50 10.03 -5.26
C ARG A 27 22.15 11.21 -6.15
N GLN A 28 23.14 12.02 -6.54
CA GLN A 28 22.91 13.14 -7.44
C GLN A 28 22.46 12.67 -8.83
N ALA A 29 23.12 11.65 -9.39
CA ALA A 29 22.74 11.08 -10.68
C ALA A 29 21.30 10.52 -10.66
N SER A 30 20.94 9.78 -9.61
CA SER A 30 19.59 9.23 -9.42
C SER A 30 18.54 10.33 -9.28
N ALA A 31 18.83 11.39 -8.51
CA ALA A 31 17.92 12.52 -8.32
C ALA A 31 17.67 13.30 -9.63
N VAL A 32 18.72 13.51 -10.43
CA VAL A 32 18.58 14.13 -11.77
C VAL A 32 17.71 13.26 -12.67
N LYS A 33 17.95 11.94 -12.68
CA LYS A 33 17.15 11.00 -13.49
C LYS A 33 15.69 10.95 -13.06
N LEU A 34 15.42 10.99 -11.76
CA LEU A 34 14.06 11.08 -11.22
C LEU A 34 13.36 12.36 -11.67
N ALA A 35 14.05 13.50 -11.65
CA ALA A 35 13.50 14.78 -12.09
C ALA A 35 13.16 14.77 -13.59
N GLU A 36 14.05 14.23 -14.43
CA GLU A 36 13.79 14.03 -15.87
C GLU A 36 12.55 13.17 -16.11
N LEU A 37 12.45 12.03 -15.41
CA LEU A 37 11.33 11.11 -15.58
C LEU A 37 10.01 11.72 -15.10
N ARG A 38 10.02 12.51 -14.03
CA ARG A 38 8.82 13.21 -13.55
C ARG A 38 8.35 14.32 -14.49
N ALA A 39 9.29 14.99 -15.17
CA ALA A 39 8.97 16.07 -16.11
C ALA A 39 8.30 15.57 -17.40
N LEU A 40 8.43 14.28 -17.75
CA LEU A 40 7.80 13.72 -18.95
C LEU A 40 6.27 13.82 -18.86
N PRO A 41 5.56 14.34 -19.87
CA PRO A 41 4.09 14.49 -19.82
C PRO A 41 3.34 13.16 -19.96
N ASP A 42 3.95 12.13 -20.57
CA ASP A 42 3.31 10.84 -20.82
C ASP A 42 3.48 9.86 -19.63
N PRO A 43 2.40 9.39 -18.99
CA PRO A 43 2.46 8.42 -17.89
C PRO A 43 3.02 7.05 -18.31
N ALA A 44 2.87 6.63 -19.57
CA ALA A 44 3.44 5.37 -20.04
C ALA A 44 4.98 5.44 -20.12
N ALA A 45 5.51 6.58 -20.55
CA ALA A 45 6.95 6.86 -20.52
C ALA A 45 7.51 6.91 -19.08
N ARG A 46 6.76 7.45 -18.12
CA ARG A 46 7.13 7.42 -16.68
C ARG A 46 7.19 6.00 -16.12
N LEU A 47 6.23 5.15 -16.51
CA LEU A 47 6.19 3.73 -16.14
C LEU A 47 7.36 2.94 -16.72
N ALA A 48 7.74 3.22 -17.97
CA ALA A 48 8.91 2.61 -18.59
C ALA A 48 10.21 2.98 -17.84
N GLY A 49 10.30 4.22 -17.34
CA GLY A 49 11.42 4.72 -16.53
C GLY A 49 11.62 4.01 -15.19
N LEU A 50 10.60 3.35 -14.62
CA LEU A 50 10.76 2.57 -13.37
C LEU A 50 11.76 1.41 -13.49
N LYS A 51 12.01 0.94 -14.72
CA LYS A 51 12.98 -0.13 -14.98
C LYS A 51 14.41 0.37 -15.16
N ASP A 52 14.65 1.68 -15.07
CA ASP A 52 15.99 2.26 -15.25
C ASP A 52 16.92 1.79 -14.10
N PRO A 53 18.06 1.16 -14.42
CA PRO A 53 19.05 0.75 -13.41
C PRO A 53 19.77 1.93 -12.76
N ALA A 54 19.72 3.14 -13.34
CA ALA A 54 20.31 4.34 -12.77
C ALA A 54 19.53 4.91 -11.57
N LEU A 55 18.28 4.46 -11.36
CA LEU A 55 17.47 4.86 -10.21
C LEU A 55 17.82 4.03 -8.98
N LEU A 56 18.11 4.72 -7.88
CA LEU A 56 18.19 4.10 -6.56
C LEU A 56 16.81 3.56 -6.14
N PRO A 57 16.76 2.51 -5.29
CA PRO A 57 15.50 1.91 -4.84
C PRO A 57 14.52 2.92 -4.23
N TYR A 58 15.03 3.87 -3.46
CA TYR A 58 14.24 4.94 -2.84
C TYR A 58 13.58 5.86 -3.88
N ASP A 59 14.33 6.29 -4.88
CA ASP A 59 13.84 7.20 -5.93
C ASP A 59 12.84 6.49 -6.87
N ARG A 60 13.05 5.19 -7.10
CA ARG A 60 12.10 4.34 -7.83
C ARG A 60 10.74 4.25 -7.13
N GLU A 61 10.74 4.03 -5.81
CA GLU A 61 9.51 4.00 -5.02
C GLU A 61 8.79 5.37 -5.05
N MET A 62 9.57 6.46 -5.02
CA MET A 62 9.03 7.81 -5.13
C MET A 62 8.36 8.06 -6.49
N LEU A 63 8.94 7.55 -7.59
CA LEU A 63 8.36 7.61 -8.94
C LEU A 63 7.08 6.76 -9.03
N GLU A 64 7.09 5.56 -8.45
CA GLU A 64 5.96 4.63 -8.45
C GLU A 64 4.73 5.23 -7.76
N ARG A 65 4.90 5.84 -6.58
CA ARG A 65 3.82 6.54 -5.88
C ARG A 65 3.24 7.68 -6.72
N THR A 66 4.11 8.46 -7.37
CA THR A 66 3.68 9.59 -8.21
C THR A 66 2.87 9.12 -9.41
N VAL A 67 3.25 7.99 -10.01
CA VAL A 67 2.51 7.37 -11.12
C VAL A 67 1.18 6.77 -10.63
N ALA A 68 1.19 6.10 -9.47
CA ALA A 68 -0.01 5.50 -8.88
C ALA A 68 -1.09 6.54 -8.54
N ASP A 69 -0.69 7.73 -8.08
CA ASP A 69 -1.60 8.83 -7.80
C ASP A 69 -2.24 9.44 -9.06
N LEU A 70 -1.55 9.36 -10.20
CA LEU A 70 -2.04 9.89 -11.49
C LEU A 70 -2.91 8.90 -12.26
N LEU A 71 -2.86 7.61 -11.93
CA LEU A 71 -3.68 6.61 -12.58
C LEU A 71 -5.13 6.67 -12.07
N PRO A 72 -6.14 6.78 -12.96
CA PRO A 72 -7.53 6.78 -12.53
C PRO A 72 -7.84 5.46 -11.82
N ARG A 73 -8.24 5.53 -10.54
CA ARG A 73 -8.71 4.39 -9.75
C ARG A 73 -9.96 3.80 -10.42
N ARG A 74 -9.75 2.87 -11.34
CA ARG A 74 -10.81 2.24 -12.12
C ARG A 74 -11.61 1.32 -11.19
N ARG A 75 -12.78 1.76 -10.76
CA ARG A 75 -13.79 0.88 -10.15
C ARG A 75 -14.07 -0.25 -11.14
N ILE A 76 -13.77 -1.49 -10.75
CA ILE A 76 -13.98 -2.67 -11.59
C ILE A 76 -15.49 -2.85 -11.78
N GLN A 77 -16.03 -2.29 -12.86
CA GLN A 77 -17.38 -2.60 -13.30
C GLN A 77 -17.33 -3.97 -13.99
N LEU A 78 -17.70 -5.02 -13.25
CA LEU A 78 -17.82 -6.37 -13.81
C LEU A 78 -18.83 -6.34 -14.97
N PRO A 79 -18.42 -6.67 -16.21
CA PRO A 79 -19.30 -6.58 -17.36
C PRO A 79 -20.46 -7.57 -17.21
N ARG A 80 -21.69 -7.10 -17.48
CA ARG A 80 -22.94 -7.89 -17.40
C ARG A 80 -22.91 -9.24 -18.14
N ARG A 81 -21.98 -9.43 -19.08
CA ARG A 81 -21.77 -10.70 -19.82
C ARG A 81 -21.29 -11.87 -18.95
N VAL A 82 -20.60 -11.60 -17.82
CA VAL A 82 -20.11 -12.66 -16.92
C VAL A 82 -21.26 -13.47 -16.30
N GLY A 83 -22.39 -12.81 -15.98
CA GLY A 83 -23.56 -13.47 -15.40
C GLY A 83 -24.27 -14.44 -16.37
N GLY A 84 -24.16 -14.22 -17.69
CA GLY A 84 -24.72 -15.12 -18.70
C GLY A 84 -23.88 -16.39 -18.87
N PHE A 85 -22.55 -16.25 -18.89
CA PHE A 85 -21.62 -17.38 -18.98
C PHE A 85 -21.70 -18.26 -17.73
N ALA A 86 -21.80 -17.65 -16.54
CA ALA A 86 -21.96 -18.36 -15.27
C ALA A 86 -23.21 -19.27 -15.24
N ARG A 87 -24.36 -18.79 -15.75
CA ARG A 87 -25.59 -19.60 -15.84
C ARG A 87 -25.47 -20.79 -16.79
N SER A 88 -24.75 -20.63 -17.89
CA SER A 88 -24.48 -21.71 -18.85
C SER A 88 -23.60 -22.80 -18.24
N VAL A 89 -22.50 -22.39 -17.58
CA VAL A 89 -21.59 -23.30 -16.88
C VAL A 89 -22.30 -24.04 -15.74
N LEU A 90 -23.15 -23.35 -14.97
CA LEU A 90 -23.92 -23.99 -13.90
C LEU A 90 -24.90 -25.06 -14.42
N ARG A 91 -25.56 -24.81 -15.56
CA ARG A 91 -26.44 -25.81 -16.20
C ARG A 91 -25.66 -27.02 -16.67
N HIS A 92 -24.51 -26.83 -17.32
CA HIS A 92 -23.66 -27.93 -17.76
C HIS A 92 -23.07 -28.73 -16.58
N ALA A 93 -22.69 -28.05 -15.50
CA ALA A 93 -22.17 -28.68 -14.30
C ALA A 93 -23.23 -29.50 -13.53
N ARG A 94 -24.51 -29.12 -13.61
CA ARG A 94 -25.62 -29.81 -12.95
C ARG A 94 -25.95 -31.18 -13.57
N TYR A 95 -25.63 -31.40 -14.84
CA TYR A 95 -25.93 -32.65 -15.56
C TYR A 95 -24.78 -33.67 -15.57
N HIS A 96 -23.58 -33.28 -15.14
CA HIS A 96 -22.44 -34.20 -15.05
C HIS A 96 -21.77 -34.08 -13.68
N TRP A 97 -21.65 -35.22 -12.98
CA TRP A 97 -20.97 -35.30 -11.67
C TRP A 97 -19.56 -34.68 -11.69
N ARG A 98 -18.83 -34.87 -12.79
CA ARG A 98 -17.51 -34.25 -13.01
C ARG A 98 -17.56 -32.72 -13.09
N GLY A 99 -18.64 -32.15 -13.63
CA GLY A 99 -18.84 -30.70 -13.69
C GLY A 99 -19.14 -30.10 -12.32
N LEU A 100 -19.89 -30.82 -11.48
CA LEU A 100 -20.15 -30.41 -10.10
C LEU A 100 -18.86 -30.35 -9.27
N VAL A 101 -18.00 -31.38 -9.39
CA VAL A 101 -16.68 -31.40 -8.72
C VAL A 101 -15.81 -30.22 -9.16
N MET A 102 -15.74 -29.94 -10.46
CA MET A 102 -14.97 -28.80 -10.99
C MET A 102 -15.49 -27.45 -10.48
N VAL A 103 -16.81 -27.24 -10.46
CA VAL A 103 -17.39 -25.98 -9.97
C VAL A 103 -17.08 -25.77 -8.50
N THR A 104 -17.19 -26.81 -7.67
CA THR A 104 -16.84 -26.73 -6.25
C THR A 104 -15.35 -26.47 -6.03
N MET A 105 -14.49 -27.10 -6.85
CA MET A 105 -13.04 -26.91 -6.75
C MET A 105 -12.61 -25.49 -7.16
N ILE A 106 -13.30 -24.87 -8.13
CA ILE A 106 -13.02 -23.49 -8.57
C ILE A 106 -13.68 -22.46 -7.64
N SER A 107 -14.84 -22.75 -7.05
CA SER A 107 -15.55 -21.80 -6.19
C SER A 107 -14.79 -21.51 -4.90
N ILE A 108 -14.10 -22.51 -4.33
CA ILE A 108 -13.31 -22.38 -3.09
C ILE A 108 -12.23 -21.30 -3.20
N PRO A 109 -11.27 -21.36 -4.16
CA PRO A 109 -10.24 -20.33 -4.29
C PRO A 109 -10.84 -18.98 -4.69
N VAL A 110 -11.90 -18.94 -5.49
CA VAL A 110 -12.58 -17.69 -5.85
C VAL A 110 -13.21 -17.02 -4.62
N MET A 111 -13.87 -17.79 -3.75
CA MET A 111 -14.43 -17.27 -2.48
C MET A 111 -13.33 -16.84 -1.52
N MET A 112 -12.24 -17.61 -1.40
CA MET A 112 -11.09 -17.24 -0.56
C MET A 112 -10.44 -15.93 -1.02
N ILE A 113 -10.12 -15.81 -2.31
CA ILE A 113 -9.51 -14.61 -2.87
C ILE A 113 -10.48 -13.42 -2.78
N GLY A 114 -11.75 -13.63 -3.12
CA GLY A 114 -12.78 -12.59 -3.04
C GLY A 114 -13.01 -12.11 -1.61
N GLY A 115 -13.08 -13.02 -0.63
CA GLY A 115 -13.23 -12.70 0.78
C GLY A 115 -12.00 -12.01 1.36
N PHE A 116 -10.80 -12.47 1.01
CA PHE A 116 -9.55 -11.84 1.43
C PHE A 116 -9.38 -10.44 0.84
N ALA A 117 -9.76 -10.27 -0.43
CA ALA A 117 -9.81 -8.96 -1.07
C ALA A 117 -10.84 -8.06 -0.39
N ALA A 118 -12.07 -8.53 -0.15
CA ALA A 118 -13.10 -7.73 0.52
C ALA A 118 -12.68 -7.30 1.95
N ASN A 119 -12.01 -8.18 2.69
CA ASN A 119 -11.53 -7.86 4.05
C ASN A 119 -10.34 -6.90 4.08
N ASN A 120 -9.59 -6.77 2.98
CA ASN A 120 -8.42 -5.89 2.89
C ASN A 120 -8.64 -4.67 1.98
N THR A 121 -9.76 -4.59 1.27
CA THR A 121 -10.12 -3.41 0.47
C THR A 121 -10.93 -2.47 1.35
N GLY A 122 -10.34 -1.34 1.74
CA GLY A 122 -11.07 -0.30 2.45
C GLY A 122 -12.21 0.29 1.62
N TYR A 123 -13.32 0.62 2.28
CA TYR A 123 -14.49 1.25 1.67
C TYR A 123 -14.22 2.68 1.22
N THR A 124 -13.58 3.46 2.09
CA THR A 124 -13.29 4.87 1.84
C THR A 124 -12.11 5.33 2.68
N THR A 125 -11.47 6.42 2.26
CA THR A 125 -10.46 7.12 3.06
C THR A 125 -11.10 8.36 3.68
N VAL A 126 -10.91 8.55 4.98
CA VAL A 126 -11.38 9.71 5.73
C VAL A 126 -10.22 10.43 6.40
N HIS A 127 -10.44 11.70 6.70
CA HIS A 127 -9.52 12.51 7.49
C HIS A 127 -10.25 13.05 8.71
N PHE A 128 -9.48 13.36 9.75
CA PHE A 128 -9.96 13.99 10.96
C PHE A 128 -9.40 15.40 11.06
N ASP A 129 -10.24 16.32 11.54
CA ASP A 129 -9.95 17.76 11.69
C ASP A 129 -9.15 18.12 12.94
N ARG A 130 -8.91 17.12 13.79
CA ARG A 130 -8.24 17.26 15.08
C ARG A 130 -7.40 16.04 15.37
N ASP A 131 -6.49 16.21 16.31
CA ASP A 131 -5.73 15.10 16.83
C ASP A 131 -6.62 14.19 17.69
N LEU A 132 -6.51 12.89 17.49
CA LEU A 132 -7.32 11.88 18.17
C LEU A 132 -6.42 10.83 18.79
N ASP A 133 -6.53 10.66 20.09
CA ASP A 133 -5.93 9.53 20.78
C ASP A 133 -6.87 8.34 20.65
N LEU A 134 -6.43 7.32 19.91
CA LEU A 134 -7.18 6.11 19.64
C LEU A 134 -6.39 4.91 20.15
N ILE A 135 -7.10 3.88 20.60
CA ILE A 135 -6.48 2.59 20.91
C ILE A 135 -6.39 1.81 19.59
N TRP A 136 -5.18 1.53 19.17
CA TRP A 136 -4.86 0.80 17.95
C TRP A 136 -4.36 -0.58 18.30
N THR A 137 -4.86 -1.59 17.60
CA THR A 137 -4.36 -2.96 17.60
C THR A 137 -3.24 -3.06 16.57
N LEU A 138 -2.05 -3.47 17.03
CA LEU A 138 -0.88 -3.74 16.21
C LEU A 138 -1.00 -5.11 15.52
N PRO A 139 -0.19 -5.40 14.48
CA PRO A 139 -0.25 -6.67 13.76
C PRO A 139 0.02 -7.92 14.60
N ASP A 140 0.75 -7.78 15.69
CA ASP A 140 1.03 -8.82 16.68
C ASP A 140 -0.07 -8.96 17.75
N GLY A 141 -1.11 -8.13 17.67
CA GLY A 141 -2.36 -8.27 18.42
C GLY A 141 -2.43 -7.51 19.74
N HIS A 142 -1.35 -6.85 20.17
CA HIS A 142 -1.45 -5.97 21.34
C HIS A 142 -2.05 -4.62 20.95
N THR A 143 -2.59 -3.91 21.95
CA THR A 143 -3.25 -2.63 21.75
C THR A 143 -2.46 -1.51 22.43
N GLU A 144 -2.19 -0.43 21.70
CA GLU A 144 -1.54 0.76 22.23
C GLU A 144 -2.32 2.03 21.91
N LEU A 145 -2.19 3.03 22.78
CA LEU A 145 -2.74 4.35 22.52
C LEU A 145 -1.80 5.08 21.56
N HIS A 146 -2.26 5.30 20.32
CA HIS A 146 -1.54 6.10 19.33
C HIS A 146 -2.31 7.36 19.00
N ARG A 147 -1.60 8.49 19.03
CA ARG A 147 -2.14 9.78 18.64
C ARG A 147 -2.17 9.90 17.13
N LEU A 148 -3.38 9.92 16.59
CA LEU A 148 -3.61 10.23 15.19
C LEU A 148 -3.53 11.74 15.00
N THR A 149 -2.59 12.22 14.20
CA THR A 149 -2.46 13.65 13.89
C THR A 149 -3.51 14.09 12.87
N THR A 150 -3.91 15.36 12.99
CA THR A 150 -4.83 16.02 12.08
C THR A 150 -4.40 15.86 10.62
N GLY A 151 -5.34 15.53 9.73
CA GLY A 151 -5.06 15.34 8.31
C GLY A 151 -4.42 14.00 7.94
N THR A 152 -4.25 13.07 8.89
CA THR A 152 -3.82 11.70 8.56
C THR A 152 -4.91 10.97 7.78
N ALA A 153 -4.54 10.33 6.67
CA ALA A 153 -5.44 9.53 5.87
C ALA A 153 -5.73 8.19 6.55
N VAL A 154 -6.99 7.98 6.95
CA VAL A 154 -7.44 6.75 7.60
C VAL A 154 -8.37 5.98 6.69
N VAL A 155 -8.16 4.68 6.56
CA VAL A 155 -8.96 3.81 5.72
C VAL A 155 -10.08 3.19 6.55
N VAL A 156 -11.32 3.33 6.11
CA VAL A 156 -12.49 2.68 6.69
C VAL A 156 -12.59 1.27 6.14
N MET A 157 -12.39 0.26 6.99
CA MET A 157 -12.42 -1.15 6.61
C MET A 157 -13.83 -1.74 6.66
N GLY A 158 -14.78 -1.04 7.29
CA GLY A 158 -16.17 -1.46 7.36
C GLY A 158 -16.78 -1.18 8.72
N ARG A 159 -17.85 -1.91 9.05
CA ARG A 159 -18.52 -1.82 10.35
C ARG A 159 -18.48 -3.16 11.07
N THR A 160 -18.41 -3.12 12.39
CA THR A 160 -18.57 -4.30 13.26
C THR A 160 -20.04 -4.70 13.33
N ALA A 161 -20.33 -5.86 13.93
CA ALA A 161 -21.71 -6.30 14.17
C ALA A 161 -22.51 -5.32 15.06
N ALA A 162 -21.83 -4.58 15.94
CA ALA A 162 -22.42 -3.52 16.75
C ALA A 162 -22.67 -2.21 15.98
N GLY A 163 -22.18 -2.12 14.74
CA GLY A 163 -22.30 -0.93 13.89
C GLY A 163 -21.14 0.07 14.02
N ASP A 164 -20.19 -0.20 14.92
CA ASP A 164 -18.97 0.59 15.10
C ASP A 164 -18.06 0.52 13.88
N VAL A 165 -17.26 1.54 13.67
CA VAL A 165 -16.44 1.68 12.46
C VAL A 165 -15.06 1.10 12.70
N ARG A 166 -14.66 0.15 11.85
CA ARG A 166 -13.30 -0.36 11.82
C ARG A 166 -12.44 0.53 10.94
N LEU A 167 -11.39 1.09 11.54
CA LEU A 167 -10.41 1.96 10.91
C LEU A 167 -9.09 1.22 10.74
N ARG A 168 -8.34 1.56 9.70
CA ARG A 168 -7.00 1.05 9.42
C ARG A 168 -6.09 2.17 8.97
N ILE A 169 -4.89 2.21 9.52
CA ILE A 169 -3.79 3.07 9.04
C ILE A 169 -2.56 2.23 8.73
N TRP A 170 -1.65 2.80 7.96
CA TRP A 170 -0.34 2.23 7.71
C TRP A 170 0.73 3.06 8.44
N SER A 171 1.46 2.42 9.34
CA SER A 171 2.64 2.94 10.00
C SER A 171 3.90 2.36 9.32
N PRO A 172 4.91 3.17 8.97
CA PRO A 172 6.15 2.67 8.39
C PRO A 172 6.95 1.74 9.32
N ALA A 173 6.82 1.92 10.64
CA ALA A 173 7.56 1.15 11.63
C ALA A 173 6.79 -0.10 12.08
N GLU A 174 5.47 0.00 12.19
CA GLU A 174 4.62 -1.01 12.84
C GLU A 174 3.71 -1.75 11.85
N GLY A 175 3.60 -1.29 10.61
CA GLY A 175 2.73 -1.87 9.59
C GLY A 175 1.28 -1.43 9.73
N HIS A 176 0.34 -2.35 9.49
CA HIS A 176 -1.09 -2.05 9.55
C HIS A 176 -1.61 -2.00 10.98
N LEU A 177 -2.10 -0.83 11.37
CA LEU A 177 -2.74 -0.62 12.66
C LEU A 177 -4.25 -0.58 12.46
N ASP A 178 -4.99 -1.33 13.27
CA ASP A 178 -6.45 -1.38 13.23
C ASP A 178 -7.04 -0.72 14.48
N ALA A 179 -8.10 0.07 14.33
CA ALA A 179 -8.82 0.64 15.47
C ALA A 179 -10.33 0.48 15.31
N ILE A 180 -11.05 0.44 16.43
CA ILE A 180 -12.51 0.48 16.45
C ILE A 180 -12.93 1.84 17.00
N MET A 181 -13.70 2.57 16.22
CA MET A 181 -14.28 3.85 16.61
C MET A 181 -15.79 3.70 16.70
N LEU A 182 -16.38 4.19 17.80
CA LEU A 182 -17.82 4.17 17.99
C LEU A 182 -18.52 4.90 16.83
N ALA A 183 -19.63 4.35 16.35
CA ALA A 183 -20.35 4.91 15.20
C ALA A 183 -20.77 6.38 15.39
N ASN A 184 -21.15 6.75 16.61
CA ASN A 184 -21.55 8.11 16.97
C ASN A 184 -20.38 9.10 17.03
N ALA A 185 -19.18 8.64 17.39
CA ALA A 185 -17.95 9.43 17.39
C ALA A 185 -17.47 9.64 15.95
N TYR A 186 -17.45 8.56 15.15
CA TYR A 186 -17.11 8.61 13.74
C TYR A 186 -18.00 9.61 12.97
N ALA A 187 -19.32 9.57 13.17
CA ALA A 187 -20.25 10.46 12.48
C ALA A 187 -20.04 11.96 12.80
N ARG A 188 -19.43 12.28 13.95
CA ARG A 188 -19.14 13.67 14.34
C ARG A 188 -17.77 14.15 13.89
N LEU A 189 -16.81 13.23 13.78
CA LEU A 189 -15.39 13.56 13.63
C LEU A 189 -14.86 13.29 12.23
N ALA A 190 -15.46 12.35 11.49
CA ALA A 190 -14.99 11.99 10.16
C ALA A 190 -15.46 13.02 9.14
N ILE A 191 -14.51 13.65 8.45
CA ILE A 191 -14.80 14.49 7.30
C ILE A 191 -14.67 13.62 6.04
N PRO A 192 -15.77 13.41 5.28
CA PRO A 192 -15.69 12.72 4.00
C PRO A 192 -14.83 13.53 3.03
N LYS A 193 -13.95 12.84 2.30
CA LYS A 193 -13.17 13.47 1.23
C LYS A 193 -14.12 13.84 0.09
N GLU A 194 -14.23 15.14 -0.24
CA GLU A 194 -14.90 15.63 -1.45
C GLU A 194 -14.23 15.11 -2.73
#